data_AF-A0A6C0JIJ5-F1
#
_entry.id   AF-A0A6C0JIJ5-F1
#
_cell.length_a   1.000
_cell.length_b   1.000
_cell.length_c   1.000
_cell.angle_alpha   90.00
_cell.angle_beta   90.00
_cell.angle_gamma   90.00
#
_symmetry.space_group_name_H-M   'P 1'
#
loop_
_entity.id
_entity.type
_entity.pdbx_description
1 polymer ?
#
loop_
_entity_poly.entity_id
_entity_poly.type
_entity_poly.pdbx_seq_one_letter_code
_entity_poly.pdbx_strand_id
1 'polypeptide(L)'
;MQEDNQNHLNRFINNPPHPSYIAGFIDGDGCIFIRKIIDGYQSGFTITQCRTNILQVIRYHFGGSITSSINRNDKSINIMDESDYYHKYNVRNQYNLLIRNNEYEILLEYLRNSFIIKEQQYQCLYEFNKLANLQNKTGEKEQIYLTCSEYNKKCNLDSKNLLRLNIEYISGLFDAEGCFFIDINNKKDKISIAQKNHPQILNEIQRYLGFGKLHKDKYEIYKNSDCLKFIQLVKNHLIVKYNQCEAFETFLTTNDYYIKEEMYKICNEEKHKIETFSELNQNENGKEGYLETLKLRNIKKQFCREILNKQFYKEKSEKMKGEGNHNYGKSFSEETKKKMSTSIRHAKGGVSDENIIEVRKLFEGGHKNIEIQELLGLPRHIVTRIKNGDLVCRNEEKINKHKMSQEEVNLSKRKIKTDEIIFVIEKFIENWKPIHILDYLIEERNKKNLPNDVTIDIIKNIKRNIKNNKKNIYESETSKEKYDYYLYLLAKFKTT
;
A
#
# COMPACT_ATOMS: atom_id res chain seq x y z
N MET A 1 -27.23 13.28 -3.14
CA MET A 1 -25.87 13.87 -3.24
C MET A 1 -24.92 13.27 -2.20
N GLN A 2 -25.19 13.35 -0.89
CA GLN A 2 -24.35 12.62 0.08
C GLN A 2 -24.34 11.10 -0.12
N GLU A 3 -25.53 10.51 -0.35
CA GLU A 3 -25.65 9.07 -0.67
C GLU A 3 -24.94 8.70 -1.98
N ASP A 4 -25.03 9.57 -2.99
CA ASP A 4 -24.35 9.44 -4.28
C ASP A 4 -22.82 9.43 -4.11
N ASN A 5 -22.27 10.37 -3.34
CA ASN A 5 -20.85 10.38 -2.99
C ASN A 5 -20.44 9.13 -2.22
N GLN A 6 -21.26 8.68 -1.27
CA GLN A 6 -20.98 7.47 -0.50
C GLN A 6 -20.97 6.24 -1.40
N ASN A 7 -21.92 6.13 -2.33
CA ASN A 7 -22.00 5.03 -3.29
C ASN A 7 -20.76 5.00 -4.20
N HIS A 8 -20.35 6.14 -4.73
CA HIS A 8 -19.13 6.24 -5.53
C HIS A 8 -17.86 5.98 -4.70
N LEU A 9 -17.78 6.47 -3.46
CA LEU A 9 -16.67 6.18 -2.58
C LEU A 9 -16.58 4.68 -2.27
N ASN A 10 -17.71 4.04 -1.92
CA ASN A 10 -17.81 2.61 -1.67
C ASN A 10 -17.39 1.80 -2.90
N ARG A 11 -17.78 2.25 -4.10
CA ARG A 11 -17.40 1.63 -5.37
C ARG A 11 -15.88 1.57 -5.57
N PHE A 12 -15.16 2.60 -5.14
CA PHE A 12 -13.71 2.70 -5.29
C PHE A 12 -12.94 2.47 -3.99
N ILE A 13 -13.57 2.02 -2.90
CA ILE A 13 -12.89 1.92 -1.61
C ILE A 13 -11.72 0.92 -1.65
N ASN A 14 -11.89 -0.19 -2.36
CA ASN A 14 -10.88 -1.25 -2.45
C ASN A 14 -9.88 -1.01 -3.58
N ASN A 15 -10.29 -0.34 -4.65
CA ASN A 15 -9.47 -0.12 -5.84
C ASN A 15 -9.68 1.30 -6.37
N PRO A 16 -8.59 2.06 -6.64
CA PRO A 16 -8.71 3.36 -7.27
C PRO A 16 -9.30 3.25 -8.69
N PRO A 17 -9.88 4.34 -9.23
CA PRO A 17 -10.27 4.41 -10.64
C PRO A 17 -9.09 4.09 -11.57
N HIS A 18 -9.39 3.59 -12.77
CA HIS A 18 -8.37 3.24 -13.76
C HIS A 18 -7.40 4.43 -14.02
N PRO A 19 -6.08 4.21 -14.15
CA PRO A 19 -5.12 5.30 -14.27
C PRO A 19 -5.37 6.19 -15.50
N SER A 20 -5.82 5.62 -16.62
CA SER A 20 -6.20 6.39 -17.81
C SER A 20 -7.40 7.32 -17.55
N TYR A 21 -8.36 6.89 -16.72
CA TYR A 21 -9.49 7.74 -16.34
C TYR A 21 -9.01 8.95 -15.53
N ILE A 22 -8.17 8.73 -14.51
CA ILE A 22 -7.63 9.83 -13.70
C ILE A 22 -6.78 10.76 -14.56
N ALA A 23 -5.98 10.22 -15.48
CA ALA A 23 -5.19 11.02 -16.41
C ALA A 23 -6.06 11.85 -17.35
N GLY A 24 -7.12 11.29 -17.94
CA GLY A 24 -8.08 12.01 -18.78
C GLY A 24 -8.79 13.13 -18.02
N PHE A 25 -9.16 12.86 -16.77
CA PHE A 25 -9.78 13.87 -15.90
C PHE A 25 -8.80 15.01 -15.56
N ILE A 26 -7.54 14.68 -15.23
CA ILE A 26 -6.49 15.69 -14.99
C ILE A 26 -6.16 16.45 -16.29
N ASP A 27 -6.21 15.79 -17.45
CA ASP A 27 -5.98 16.41 -18.76
C ASP A 27 -7.06 17.45 -19.12
N GLY A 28 -8.29 17.29 -18.63
CA GLY A 28 -9.32 18.35 -18.62
C GLY A 28 -9.11 19.35 -17.47
N ASP A 29 -9.65 19.03 -16.29
CA ASP A 29 -9.81 19.96 -15.15
C ASP A 29 -8.59 20.06 -14.22
N GLY A 30 -7.58 19.22 -14.41
CA GLY A 30 -6.39 19.19 -13.57
C GLY A 30 -5.27 20.12 -14.01
N CYS A 31 -4.36 20.41 -13.09
CA CYS A 31 -3.15 21.17 -13.31
C CYS A 31 -1.95 20.45 -12.68
N ILE A 32 -0.92 20.25 -13.50
CA ILE A 32 0.40 19.75 -13.09
C ILE A 32 1.32 20.95 -12.97
N PHE A 33 1.91 21.16 -11.80
CA PHE A 33 2.68 22.38 -11.56
C PHE A 33 4.02 22.10 -10.87
N ILE A 34 4.97 22.97 -11.21
CA ILE A 34 6.18 23.26 -10.45
C ILE A 34 6.19 24.77 -10.30
N ARG A 35 6.25 25.29 -9.07
CA ARG A 35 6.21 26.72 -8.77
C ARG A 35 7.35 27.11 -7.86
N LYS A 36 7.91 28.29 -8.10
CA LYS A 36 8.92 28.90 -7.24
C LYS A 36 8.26 29.51 -6.01
N ILE A 37 8.84 29.27 -4.84
CA ILE A 37 8.46 29.87 -3.55
C ILE A 37 9.70 30.56 -2.96
N ILE A 38 9.51 31.35 -1.89
CA ILE A 38 10.60 32.14 -1.27
C ILE A 38 11.81 31.24 -0.95
N ASP A 39 11.57 30.07 -0.37
CA ASP A 39 12.62 29.15 0.08
C ASP A 39 12.84 27.94 -0.85
N GLY A 40 12.51 28.07 -2.15
CA GLY A 40 12.79 27.04 -3.14
C GLY A 40 11.63 26.78 -4.10
N TYR A 41 11.16 25.53 -4.16
CA TYR A 41 10.14 25.12 -5.12
C TYR A 41 9.09 24.23 -4.48
N GLN A 42 7.92 24.25 -5.07
CA GLN A 42 6.82 23.38 -4.74
C GLN A 42 6.24 22.78 -6.00
N SER A 43 5.87 21.51 -5.93
CA SER A 43 5.40 20.76 -7.08
C SER A 43 4.19 19.90 -6.71
N GLY A 44 3.43 19.49 -7.72
CA GLY A 44 2.37 18.50 -7.54
C GLY A 44 1.20 18.63 -8.51
N PHE A 45 0.06 18.09 -8.08
CA PHE A 45 -1.21 18.09 -8.80
C PHE A 45 -2.23 18.97 -8.08
N THR A 46 -3.01 19.71 -8.87
CA THR A 46 -4.16 20.50 -8.42
C THR A 46 -5.36 20.09 -9.27
N ILE A 47 -6.49 19.75 -8.67
CA ILE A 47 -7.72 19.40 -9.39
C ILE A 47 -8.85 20.23 -8.83
N THR A 48 -9.54 20.97 -9.68
CA THR A 48 -10.60 21.89 -9.27
C THR A 48 -11.95 21.37 -9.78
N GLN A 49 -12.95 21.30 -8.90
CA GLN A 49 -14.27 20.75 -9.25
C GLN A 49 -15.38 21.31 -8.33
N CYS A 50 -16.63 21.31 -8.81
CA CYS A 50 -17.81 21.65 -7.99
C CYS A 50 -18.40 20.43 -7.27
N ARG A 51 -18.24 19.23 -7.84
CA ARG A 51 -18.59 17.94 -7.24
C ARG A 51 -17.40 17.35 -6.48
N THR A 52 -17.64 16.90 -5.26
CA THR A 52 -16.54 16.48 -4.37
C THR A 52 -16.23 14.99 -4.46
N ASN A 53 -17.12 14.17 -5.01
CA ASN A 53 -16.95 12.73 -5.19
C ASN A 53 -15.58 12.32 -5.73
N ILE A 54 -15.19 12.82 -6.90
CA ILE A 54 -13.90 12.46 -7.53
C ILE A 54 -12.71 12.95 -6.70
N LEU A 55 -12.81 14.13 -6.08
CA LEU A 55 -11.76 14.67 -5.22
C LEU A 55 -11.58 13.80 -3.98
N GLN A 56 -12.68 13.32 -3.39
CA GLN A 56 -12.66 12.42 -2.25
C GLN A 56 -12.09 11.05 -2.61
N VAL A 57 -12.45 10.49 -3.76
CA VAL A 57 -11.91 9.21 -4.26
C VAL A 57 -10.41 9.31 -4.51
N ILE A 58 -9.93 10.35 -5.21
CA ILE A 58 -8.50 10.55 -5.45
C ILE A 58 -7.76 10.77 -4.12
N ARG A 59 -8.32 11.60 -3.22
CA ARG A 59 -7.71 11.84 -1.91
C ARG A 59 -7.62 10.58 -1.06
N TYR A 60 -8.65 9.73 -1.11
CA TYR A 60 -8.69 8.49 -0.34
C TYR A 60 -7.51 7.58 -0.69
N HIS A 61 -7.18 7.43 -1.99
CA HIS A 61 -6.08 6.56 -2.44
C HIS A 61 -4.71 7.23 -2.43
N PHE A 62 -4.64 8.51 -2.75
CA PHE A 62 -3.38 9.18 -3.11
C PHE A 62 -2.98 10.31 -2.16
N GLY A 63 -3.79 10.63 -1.15
CA GLY A 63 -3.49 11.66 -0.17
C GLY A 63 -3.83 13.07 -0.65
N GLY A 64 -3.12 14.07 -0.11
CA GLY A 64 -3.44 15.48 -0.33
C GLY A 64 -4.51 16.05 0.60
N SER A 65 -4.91 17.28 0.28
CA SER A 65 -5.92 18.06 1.00
C SER A 65 -6.95 18.65 0.04
N ILE A 66 -8.22 18.64 0.45
CA ILE A 66 -9.30 19.33 -0.26
C ILE A 66 -9.53 20.66 0.45
N THR A 67 -9.48 21.76 -0.29
CA THR A 67 -9.77 23.10 0.21
C THR A 67 -10.93 23.70 -0.56
N SER A 68 -11.77 24.49 0.11
CA SER A 68 -12.81 25.27 -0.54
C SER A 68 -12.28 26.64 -0.95
N SER A 69 -12.82 27.17 -2.04
CA SER A 69 -12.51 28.51 -2.57
C SER A 69 -13.55 29.55 -2.13
N ILE A 70 -14.21 29.37 -0.97
CA ILE A 70 -15.36 30.18 -0.52
C ILE A 70 -15.06 31.69 -0.64
N ASN A 71 -13.89 32.13 -0.18
CA ASN A 71 -13.48 33.55 -0.26
C ASN A 71 -13.22 34.09 -1.70
N ARG A 72 -13.18 33.25 -2.73
CA ARG A 72 -13.10 33.69 -4.15
C ARG A 72 -14.47 33.92 -4.78
N ASN A 73 -15.54 33.32 -4.23
CA ASN A 73 -16.87 33.26 -4.85
C ASN A 73 -17.96 34.02 -4.06
N ASP A 74 -17.63 34.76 -3.01
CA ASP A 74 -18.56 35.54 -2.16
C ASP A 74 -19.40 36.61 -2.89
N LYS A 75 -19.25 36.76 -4.22
CA LYS A 75 -20.02 37.71 -5.04
C LYS A 75 -21.14 37.09 -5.88
N SER A 76 -21.31 35.77 -5.90
CA SER A 76 -22.35 35.13 -6.71
C SER A 76 -23.51 34.62 -5.85
N ILE A 77 -24.59 35.40 -5.76
CA ILE A 77 -25.88 34.91 -5.29
C ILE A 77 -26.49 34.09 -6.43
N ASN A 78 -26.77 32.81 -6.20
CA ASN A 78 -27.54 31.99 -7.13
C ASN A 78 -28.98 32.50 -7.12
N ILE A 79 -29.43 33.11 -8.22
CA ILE A 79 -30.82 33.56 -8.39
C ILE A 79 -31.40 32.76 -9.55
N MET A 80 -32.41 31.93 -9.27
CA MET A 80 -33.38 31.53 -10.29
C MET A 80 -34.29 32.74 -10.50
N ASP A 81 -34.44 33.18 -11.74
CA ASP A 81 -35.42 34.21 -12.06
C ASP A 81 -36.85 33.64 -12.05
N GLU A 82 -37.85 34.52 -12.13
CA GLU A 82 -39.28 34.17 -12.16
C GLU A 82 -39.68 33.32 -13.39
N SER A 83 -38.75 33.07 -14.32
CA SER A 83 -38.94 32.26 -15.54
C SER A 83 -38.24 30.90 -15.50
N ASP A 84 -37.86 30.43 -14.31
CA ASP A 84 -37.12 29.18 -14.10
C ASP A 84 -35.75 29.12 -14.81
N TYR A 85 -35.18 30.28 -15.18
CA TYR A 85 -33.91 30.36 -15.89
C TYR A 85 -32.76 30.62 -14.91
N TYR A 86 -31.77 29.72 -14.92
CA TYR A 86 -30.57 29.82 -14.08
C TYR A 86 -29.56 30.81 -14.66
N HIS A 87 -29.35 31.94 -13.99
CA HIS A 87 -28.29 32.88 -14.37
C HIS A 87 -26.89 32.31 -14.08
N LYS A 88 -26.07 32.19 -15.13
CA LYS A 88 -24.71 31.65 -15.11
C LYS A 88 -23.73 32.57 -14.37
N TYR A 89 -23.48 32.30 -13.09
CA TYR A 89 -22.20 32.65 -12.48
C TYR A 89 -21.31 31.41 -12.42
N ASN A 90 -20.03 31.58 -12.78
CA ASN A 90 -19.11 30.49 -13.08
C ASN A 90 -18.57 29.84 -11.79
N VAL A 91 -19.45 29.23 -10.98
CA VAL A 91 -19.12 28.64 -9.66
C VAL A 91 -18.54 27.22 -9.78
N ARG A 92 -18.10 26.81 -10.99
CA ARG A 92 -17.53 25.48 -11.29
C ARG A 92 -16.30 25.12 -10.43
N ASN A 93 -15.63 26.12 -9.85
CA ASN A 93 -14.34 25.99 -9.19
C ASN A 93 -14.40 26.13 -7.66
N GLN A 94 -15.36 25.47 -7.02
CA GLN A 94 -15.55 25.62 -5.58
C GLN A 94 -14.56 24.84 -4.74
N TYR A 95 -14.23 23.61 -5.12
CA TYR A 95 -13.33 22.74 -4.36
C TYR A 95 -12.05 22.48 -5.13
N ASN A 96 -10.95 22.36 -4.39
CA ASN A 96 -9.64 22.11 -4.95
C ASN A 96 -8.93 21.01 -4.18
N LEU A 97 -8.61 19.91 -4.85
CA LEU A 97 -7.73 18.86 -4.33
C LEU A 97 -6.28 19.20 -4.69
N LEU A 98 -5.43 19.19 -3.67
CA LEU A 98 -4.03 19.54 -3.79
C LEU A 98 -3.15 18.44 -3.21
N ILE A 99 -2.31 17.85 -4.07
CA ILE A 99 -1.39 16.76 -3.71
C ILE A 99 0.02 17.26 -4.00
N ARG A 100 0.85 17.37 -2.95
CA ARG A 100 2.15 18.07 -3.00
C ARG A 100 3.30 17.18 -2.55
N ASN A 101 4.50 17.52 -3.02
CA ASN A 101 5.79 16.97 -2.57
C ASN A 101 5.77 15.42 -2.43
N ASN A 102 6.12 14.91 -1.25
CA ASN A 102 6.27 13.48 -0.96
C ASN A 102 4.97 12.67 -1.07
N GLU A 103 3.78 13.30 -1.12
CA GLU A 103 2.50 12.57 -1.21
C GLU A 103 2.18 12.15 -2.65
N TYR A 104 2.55 12.94 -3.66
CA TYR A 104 2.15 12.65 -5.05
C TYR A 104 2.96 11.51 -5.68
N GLU A 105 4.00 10.97 -5.03
CA GLU A 105 4.83 9.90 -5.60
C GLU A 105 3.98 8.67 -5.96
N ILE A 106 3.02 8.31 -5.12
CA ILE A 106 2.11 7.18 -5.38
C ILE A 106 1.26 7.46 -6.61
N LEU A 107 0.72 8.69 -6.71
CA LEU A 107 -0.09 9.10 -7.86
C LEU A 107 0.75 9.15 -9.15
N LEU A 108 1.99 9.67 -9.08
CA LEU A 108 2.92 9.66 -10.21
C LEU A 108 3.15 8.25 -10.71
N GLU A 109 3.53 7.32 -9.83
CA GLU A 109 3.77 5.93 -10.23
C GLU A 109 2.52 5.28 -10.82
N TYR A 110 1.34 5.57 -10.26
CA TYR A 110 0.07 5.03 -10.72
C TYR A 110 -0.32 5.54 -12.12
N LEU A 111 -0.07 6.81 -12.42
CA LEU A 111 -0.43 7.45 -13.70
C LEU A 111 0.62 7.31 -14.79
N ARG A 112 1.67 6.51 -14.56
CA ARG A 112 2.75 6.32 -15.53
C ARG A 112 2.19 5.85 -16.87
N ASN A 113 2.60 6.54 -17.95
CA ASN A 113 2.18 6.26 -19.32
C ASN A 113 0.66 6.41 -19.58
N SER A 114 -0.07 7.14 -18.73
CA SER A 114 -1.53 7.31 -18.88
C SER A 114 -1.95 8.67 -19.44
N PHE A 115 -1.09 9.69 -19.32
CA PHE A 115 -1.38 11.04 -19.83
C PHE A 115 -1.28 11.11 -21.36
N ILE A 116 -2.10 11.99 -21.95
CA ILE A 116 -2.05 12.28 -23.38
C ILE A 116 -1.73 13.75 -23.61
N ILE A 117 -2.51 14.66 -23.02
CA ILE A 117 -2.38 16.10 -23.21
C ILE A 117 -1.24 16.66 -22.36
N LYS A 118 -1.26 16.40 -21.04
CA LYS A 118 -0.30 16.96 -20.09
C LYS A 118 0.92 16.07 -19.84
N GLU A 119 1.25 15.17 -20.78
CA GLU A 119 2.38 14.24 -20.65
C GLU A 119 3.71 14.95 -20.41
N GLN A 120 3.97 16.06 -21.10
CA GLN A 120 5.25 16.79 -20.96
C GLN A 120 5.39 17.40 -19.56
N GLN A 121 4.31 17.99 -19.03
CA GLN A 121 4.24 18.50 -17.66
C GLN A 121 4.41 17.37 -16.65
N TYR A 122 3.78 16.22 -16.91
CA TYR A 122 3.92 15.03 -16.09
C TYR A 122 5.39 14.54 -16.05
N GLN A 123 6.09 14.49 -17.19
CA GLN A 123 7.51 14.11 -17.23
C GLN A 123 8.39 15.10 -16.46
N CYS A 124 8.14 16.41 -16.59
CA CYS A 124 8.83 17.41 -15.76
C CYS A 124 8.60 17.15 -14.27
N LEU A 125 7.36 16.87 -13.85
CA LEU A 125 7.05 16.57 -12.45
C LEU A 125 7.72 15.27 -11.98
N TYR A 126 7.79 14.25 -12.83
CA TYR A 126 8.45 12.98 -12.56
C TYR A 126 9.95 13.14 -12.32
N GLU A 127 10.65 13.89 -13.19
CA GLU A 127 12.07 14.21 -13.00
C GLU A 127 12.29 15.11 -11.79
N PHE A 128 11.43 16.10 -11.57
CA PHE A 128 11.51 16.97 -10.40
C PHE A 128 11.42 16.19 -9.09
N ASN A 129 10.56 15.16 -9.02
CA ASN A 129 10.39 14.32 -7.84
C ASN A 129 11.69 13.62 -7.41
N LYS A 130 12.53 13.19 -8.38
CA LYS A 130 13.83 12.56 -8.08
C LYS A 130 14.81 13.50 -7.41
N LEU A 131 14.67 14.80 -7.67
CA LEU A 131 15.55 15.84 -7.15
C LEU A 131 15.00 16.53 -5.91
N ALA A 132 13.71 16.40 -5.62
CA ALA A 132 12.99 17.18 -4.60
C ALA A 132 13.72 17.20 -3.25
N ASN A 133 14.16 16.03 -2.77
CA ASN A 133 14.81 15.84 -1.48
C ASN A 133 16.36 15.92 -1.53
N LEU A 134 16.97 16.17 -2.69
CA LEU A 134 18.42 16.31 -2.83
C LEU A 134 18.89 17.74 -2.55
N GLN A 135 19.94 17.86 -1.73
CA GLN A 135 20.64 19.13 -1.46
C GLN A 135 21.51 19.53 -2.66
N ASN A 136 21.80 20.83 -2.80
CA ASN A 136 22.69 21.40 -3.83
C ASN A 136 22.28 21.13 -5.30
N LYS A 137 20.98 20.88 -5.55
CA LYS A 137 20.41 20.64 -6.89
C LYS A 137 19.57 21.82 -7.43
N THR A 138 19.79 23.03 -6.92
CA THR A 138 18.95 24.21 -7.23
C THR A 138 18.95 24.55 -8.72
N GLY A 139 20.10 24.47 -9.42
CA GLY A 139 20.18 24.76 -10.85
C GLY A 139 19.35 23.79 -11.71
N GLU A 140 19.42 22.49 -11.42
CA GLU A 140 18.61 21.47 -12.10
C GLU A 140 17.11 21.67 -11.82
N LYS A 141 16.74 22.00 -10.58
CA LYS A 141 15.36 22.31 -10.19
C LYS A 141 14.82 23.54 -10.93
N GLU A 142 15.62 24.61 -11.08
CA GLU A 142 15.24 25.80 -11.87
C GLU A 142 15.03 25.43 -13.34
N GLN A 143 15.90 24.62 -13.93
CA GLN A 143 15.77 24.22 -15.33
C GLN A 143 14.48 23.44 -15.60
N ILE A 144 14.14 22.48 -14.73
CA ILE A 144 12.90 21.71 -14.85
C ILE A 144 11.67 22.62 -14.62
N TYR A 145 11.74 23.54 -13.66
CA TYR A 145 10.70 24.54 -13.44
C TYR A 145 10.43 25.38 -14.70
N LEU A 146 11.48 25.94 -15.31
CA LEU A 146 11.36 26.75 -16.53
C LEU A 146 10.77 25.92 -17.68
N THR A 147 11.23 24.67 -17.85
CA THR A 147 10.73 23.75 -18.87
C THR A 147 9.23 23.45 -18.67
N CYS A 148 8.81 23.15 -17.44
CA CYS A 148 7.40 22.90 -17.12
C CYS A 148 6.53 24.15 -17.36
N SER A 149 7.05 25.33 -17.01
CA SER A 149 6.37 26.62 -17.23
C SER A 149 6.18 26.91 -18.72
N GLU A 150 7.16 26.57 -19.57
CA GLU A 150 7.01 26.67 -21.02
C GLU A 150 5.94 25.73 -21.58
N TYR A 151 5.90 24.47 -21.13
CA TYR A 151 4.87 23.52 -21.57
C TYR A 151 3.46 23.94 -21.15
N ASN A 152 3.31 24.64 -20.03
CA ASN A 152 2.01 25.23 -19.65
C ASN A 152 1.56 26.35 -20.58
N LYS A 153 2.47 26.96 -21.36
CA LYS A 153 2.15 27.98 -22.38
C LYS A 153 2.00 27.37 -23.77
N LYS A 154 2.84 26.39 -24.10
CA LYS A 154 2.87 25.72 -25.41
C LYS A 154 1.85 24.59 -25.42
N CYS A 155 0.74 24.76 -26.14
CA CYS A 155 -0.31 23.74 -26.28
C CYS A 155 0.05 22.65 -27.30
N ASN A 156 1.27 22.10 -27.23
CA ASN A 156 1.75 21.10 -28.18
C ASN A 156 1.35 19.69 -27.71
N LEU A 157 0.79 18.89 -28.62
CA LEU A 157 0.45 17.49 -28.38
C LEU A 157 1.37 16.57 -29.17
N ASP A 158 2.03 15.63 -28.51
CA ASP A 158 2.80 14.60 -29.19
C ASP A 158 1.87 13.50 -29.72
N SER A 159 1.89 13.32 -31.05
CA SER A 159 1.15 12.27 -31.75
C SER A 159 1.35 10.86 -31.17
N LYS A 160 2.53 10.56 -30.58
CA LYS A 160 2.80 9.25 -29.97
C LYS A 160 1.93 9.00 -28.73
N ASN A 161 1.52 10.05 -28.03
CA ASN A 161 0.70 9.91 -26.84
C ASN A 161 -0.75 9.54 -27.19
N LEU A 162 -1.22 9.87 -28.39
CA LEU A 162 -2.56 9.53 -28.86
C LEU A 162 -2.80 8.02 -28.91
N LEU A 163 -1.74 7.21 -29.04
CA LEU A 163 -1.82 5.75 -28.99
C LEU A 163 -2.29 5.19 -27.64
N ARG A 164 -2.27 6.02 -26.59
CA ARG A 164 -2.73 5.66 -25.23
C ARG A 164 -4.24 5.87 -25.05
N LEU A 165 -4.94 6.40 -26.06
CA LEU A 165 -6.36 6.65 -26.01
C LEU A 165 -7.13 5.34 -25.80
N ASN A 166 -7.96 5.31 -24.76
CA ASN A 166 -8.87 4.21 -24.45
C ASN A 166 -10.17 4.77 -23.86
N ILE A 167 -11.16 3.90 -23.65
CA ILE A 167 -12.47 4.33 -23.19
C ILE A 167 -12.43 4.94 -21.78
N GLU A 168 -11.53 4.46 -20.92
CA GLU A 168 -11.34 4.98 -19.57
C GLU A 168 -10.83 6.42 -19.62
N TYR A 169 -9.84 6.72 -20.47
CA TYR A 169 -9.35 8.08 -20.71
C TYR A 169 -10.45 8.98 -21.24
N ILE A 170 -11.21 8.52 -22.24
CA ILE A 170 -12.33 9.28 -22.81
C ILE A 170 -13.37 9.59 -21.73
N SER A 171 -13.66 8.63 -20.86
CA SER A 171 -14.60 8.80 -19.75
C SER A 171 -14.11 9.84 -18.74
N GLY A 172 -12.82 9.81 -18.40
CA GLY A 172 -12.20 10.81 -17.50
C GLY A 172 -12.21 12.21 -18.11
N LEU A 173 -11.85 12.33 -19.39
CA LEU A 173 -11.90 13.60 -20.11
C LEU A 173 -13.35 14.10 -20.26
N PHE A 174 -14.31 13.20 -20.45
CA PHE A 174 -15.74 13.52 -20.51
C PHE A 174 -16.28 14.00 -19.16
N ASP A 175 -15.83 13.42 -18.05
CA ASP A 175 -16.24 13.90 -16.73
C ASP A 175 -15.74 15.32 -16.42
N ALA A 176 -14.60 15.71 -16.99
CA ALA A 176 -14.07 17.07 -16.93
C ALA A 176 -14.76 18.02 -17.94
N GLU A 177 -14.63 17.73 -19.23
CA GLU A 177 -14.94 18.66 -20.33
C GLU A 177 -16.21 18.29 -21.13
N GLY A 178 -16.85 17.17 -20.78
CA GLY A 178 -18.04 16.65 -21.45
C GLY A 178 -19.33 17.35 -21.05
N CYS A 179 -20.36 17.18 -21.87
CA CYS A 179 -21.69 17.72 -21.62
C CYS A 179 -22.76 16.82 -22.22
N PHE A 180 -23.74 16.44 -21.38
CA PHE A 180 -25.06 16.00 -21.81
C PHE A 180 -25.95 17.22 -22.00
N PHE A 181 -26.43 17.47 -23.21
CA PHE A 181 -27.26 18.62 -23.53
C PHE A 181 -28.65 18.17 -23.96
N ILE A 182 -29.67 18.76 -23.33
CA ILE A 182 -31.07 18.68 -23.74
C ILE A 182 -31.55 20.12 -23.87
N ASP A 183 -32.14 20.46 -25.02
CA ASP A 183 -32.75 21.77 -25.28
C ASP A 183 -34.01 21.97 -24.42
N ILE A 184 -34.36 23.23 -24.13
CA ILE A 184 -35.51 23.61 -23.28
C ILE A 184 -36.85 23.06 -23.80
N ASN A 185 -36.95 22.82 -25.11
CA ASN A 185 -38.17 22.27 -25.71
C ASN A 185 -38.15 20.72 -25.80
N ASN A 186 -37.12 20.06 -25.27
CA ASN A 186 -36.86 18.61 -25.41
C ASN A 186 -36.81 18.12 -26.88
N LYS A 187 -36.56 19.02 -27.83
CA LYS A 187 -36.53 18.72 -29.28
C LYS A 187 -35.14 18.38 -29.81
N LYS A 188 -34.10 18.76 -29.07
CA LYS A 188 -32.71 18.55 -29.45
C LYS A 188 -31.95 18.05 -28.25
N ASP A 189 -31.25 16.95 -28.44
CA ASP A 189 -30.33 16.41 -27.47
C ASP A 189 -28.99 16.12 -28.15
N LYS A 190 -27.91 16.19 -27.36
CA LYS A 190 -26.58 15.79 -27.82
C LYS A 190 -25.64 15.50 -26.67
N ILE A 191 -24.63 14.70 -26.98
CA ILE A 191 -23.44 14.52 -26.15
C ILE A 191 -22.31 15.31 -26.80
N SER A 192 -21.52 16.04 -26.02
CA SER A 192 -20.37 16.76 -26.57
C SER A 192 -19.15 16.77 -25.65
N ILE A 193 -17.95 16.78 -26.24
CA ILE A 193 -16.67 17.04 -25.56
C ILE A 193 -16.04 18.27 -26.20
N ALA A 194 -15.63 19.24 -25.40
CA ALA A 194 -14.92 20.42 -25.88
C ALA A 194 -13.43 20.34 -25.53
N GLN A 195 -12.56 20.77 -26.45
CA GLN A 195 -11.13 20.90 -26.17
C GLN A 195 -10.49 21.95 -27.08
N LYS A 196 -10.36 23.18 -26.57
CA LYS A 196 -9.86 24.34 -27.33
C LYS A 196 -8.37 24.31 -27.58
N ASN A 197 -7.59 23.92 -26.57
CA ASN A 197 -6.13 24.02 -26.64
C ASN A 197 -5.52 22.83 -27.39
N HIS A 198 -6.21 21.70 -27.40
CA HIS A 198 -5.73 20.45 -28.00
C HIS A 198 -6.79 19.77 -28.87
N PRO A 199 -7.32 20.43 -29.92
CA PRO A 199 -8.43 19.90 -30.72
C PRO A 199 -8.11 18.57 -31.43
N GLN A 200 -6.82 18.27 -31.63
CA GLN A 200 -6.35 17.01 -32.21
C GLN A 200 -6.84 15.78 -31.43
N ILE A 201 -7.02 15.86 -30.10
CA ILE A 201 -7.55 14.74 -29.31
C ILE A 201 -8.98 14.38 -29.73
N LEU A 202 -9.78 15.37 -30.15
CA LEU A 202 -11.16 15.17 -30.56
C LEU A 202 -11.24 14.38 -31.87
N ASN A 203 -10.29 14.62 -32.79
CA ASN A 203 -10.17 13.84 -34.02
C ASN A 203 -9.90 12.37 -33.72
N GLU A 204 -9.01 12.11 -32.77
CA GLU A 204 -8.69 10.75 -32.34
C GLU A 204 -9.84 10.07 -31.61
N ILE A 205 -10.60 10.79 -30.79
CA ILE A 205 -11.82 10.28 -30.17
C ILE A 205 -12.85 9.89 -31.23
N GLN A 206 -13.08 10.75 -32.23
CA GLN A 206 -13.99 10.43 -33.34
C GLN A 206 -13.52 9.17 -34.09
N ARG A 207 -12.22 9.07 -34.39
CA ARG A 207 -11.64 7.91 -35.06
C ARG A 207 -11.77 6.63 -34.24
N TYR A 208 -11.53 6.71 -32.94
CA TYR A 208 -11.61 5.59 -32.00
C TYR A 208 -13.05 5.08 -31.84
N LEU A 209 -14.01 5.98 -31.69
CA LEU A 209 -15.43 5.63 -31.51
C LEU A 209 -16.10 5.22 -32.83
N GLY A 210 -15.65 5.75 -33.96
CA GLY A 210 -16.21 5.48 -35.29
C GLY A 210 -17.54 6.21 -35.57
N PHE A 211 -17.97 7.10 -34.68
CA PHE A 211 -19.19 7.90 -34.83
C PHE A 211 -19.03 9.29 -34.22
N GLY A 212 -20.06 10.13 -34.38
CA GLY A 212 -20.04 11.54 -33.98
C GLY A 212 -19.43 12.45 -35.05
N LYS A 213 -19.53 13.77 -34.81
CA LYS A 213 -19.07 14.81 -35.73
C LYS A 213 -18.18 15.80 -35.00
N LEU A 214 -17.20 16.32 -35.72
CA LEU A 214 -16.34 17.40 -35.24
C LEU A 214 -16.89 18.74 -35.71
N HIS A 215 -16.87 19.72 -34.82
CA HIS A 215 -17.19 21.09 -35.12
C HIS A 215 -16.27 22.04 -34.35
N LYS A 216 -15.28 22.63 -35.05
CA LYS A 216 -14.25 23.48 -34.44
C LYS A 216 -13.55 22.74 -33.28
N ASP A 217 -13.73 23.24 -32.06
CA ASP A 217 -13.10 22.73 -30.84
C ASP A 217 -14.01 21.76 -30.07
N LYS A 218 -14.96 21.10 -30.78
CA LYS A 218 -15.95 20.20 -30.18
C LYS A 218 -16.12 18.91 -30.97
N TYR A 219 -16.23 17.81 -30.24
CA TYR A 219 -16.77 16.54 -30.71
C TYR A 219 -18.21 16.42 -30.24
N GLU A 220 -19.15 16.08 -31.13
CA GLU A 220 -20.58 16.06 -30.86
C GLU A 220 -21.27 14.81 -31.42
N ILE A 221 -22.15 14.21 -30.63
CA ILE A 221 -22.97 13.05 -30.99
C ILE A 221 -24.44 13.49 -30.94
N TYR A 222 -25.13 13.37 -32.07
CA TYR A 222 -26.52 13.81 -32.26
C TYR A 222 -27.51 12.66 -32.48
N LYS A 223 -27.03 11.50 -32.97
CA LYS A 223 -27.92 10.38 -33.28
C LYS A 223 -28.21 9.62 -31.98
N ASN A 224 -29.48 9.45 -31.62
CA ASN A 224 -29.88 8.76 -30.39
C ASN A 224 -29.23 7.37 -30.26
N SER A 225 -29.16 6.60 -31.35
CA SER A 225 -28.50 5.29 -31.35
C SER A 225 -27.01 5.36 -30.99
N ASP A 226 -26.31 6.41 -31.42
CA ASP A 226 -24.89 6.59 -31.15
C ASP A 226 -24.68 7.21 -29.75
N CYS A 227 -25.60 8.05 -29.28
CA CYS A 227 -25.63 8.51 -27.89
C CYS A 227 -25.75 7.34 -26.93
N LEU A 228 -26.68 6.42 -27.17
CA LEU A 228 -26.86 5.21 -26.36
C LEU A 228 -25.62 4.30 -26.39
N LYS A 229 -24.99 4.12 -27.56
CA LYS A 229 -23.71 3.40 -27.66
C LYS A 229 -22.61 4.06 -26.82
N PHE A 230 -22.50 5.40 -26.89
CA PHE A 230 -21.50 6.12 -26.10
C PHE A 230 -21.75 5.93 -24.60
N ILE A 231 -22.99 6.07 -24.15
CA ILE A 231 -23.41 5.84 -22.76
C ILE A 231 -23.00 4.44 -22.30
N GLN A 232 -23.32 3.40 -23.08
CA GLN A 232 -22.96 2.02 -22.75
C GLN A 232 -21.45 1.83 -22.55
N LEU A 233 -20.63 2.57 -23.30
CA LEU A 233 -19.17 2.49 -23.20
C LEU A 233 -18.63 3.25 -21.98
N VAL A 234 -19.16 4.44 -21.66
CA VAL A 234 -18.56 5.32 -20.63
C VAL A 234 -19.21 5.22 -19.26
N LYS A 235 -20.50 4.87 -19.17
CA LYS A 235 -21.32 4.97 -17.95
C LYS A 235 -20.67 4.32 -16.74
N ASN A 236 -20.12 3.12 -16.92
CA ASN A 236 -19.44 2.40 -15.85
C ASN A 236 -18.13 3.07 -15.41
N HIS A 237 -17.56 3.99 -16.17
CA HIS A 237 -16.33 4.68 -15.76
C HIS A 237 -16.60 6.08 -15.17
N LEU A 238 -17.77 6.67 -15.42
CA LEU A 238 -18.12 8.00 -14.92
C LEU A 238 -18.28 8.03 -13.40
N ILE A 239 -17.85 9.14 -12.82
CA ILE A 239 -17.96 9.47 -11.40
C ILE A 239 -18.68 10.82 -11.25
N VAL A 240 -18.22 11.86 -11.96
CA VAL A 240 -18.77 13.22 -11.81
C VAL A 240 -20.13 13.34 -12.48
N LYS A 241 -20.27 12.82 -13.71
CA LYS A 241 -21.49 12.95 -14.53
C LYS A 241 -22.32 11.68 -14.58
N TYR A 242 -22.16 10.77 -13.61
CA TYR A 242 -22.87 9.48 -13.59
C TYR A 242 -24.39 9.65 -13.59
N ASN A 243 -24.94 10.44 -12.65
CA ASN A 243 -26.40 10.68 -12.60
C ASN A 243 -26.92 11.40 -13.85
N GLN A 244 -26.15 12.33 -14.41
CA GLN A 244 -26.50 12.98 -15.67
C GLN A 244 -26.55 11.98 -16.83
N CYS A 245 -25.65 10.98 -16.82
CA CYS A 245 -25.63 9.90 -17.80
C CYS A 245 -26.88 9.01 -17.67
N GLU A 246 -27.24 8.61 -16.45
CA GLU A 246 -28.45 7.83 -16.15
C GLU A 246 -29.72 8.56 -16.59
N ALA A 247 -29.81 9.85 -16.26
CA ALA A 247 -30.94 10.67 -16.64
C ALA A 247 -31.03 10.84 -18.16
N PHE A 248 -29.90 11.07 -18.82
CA PHE A 248 -29.85 11.22 -20.28
C PHE A 248 -30.19 9.90 -21.00
N GLU A 249 -29.74 8.75 -20.50
CA GLU A 249 -30.12 7.43 -21.02
C GLU A 249 -31.63 7.19 -20.89
N THR A 250 -32.20 7.50 -19.73
CA THR A 250 -33.64 7.39 -19.48
C THR A 250 -34.42 8.32 -20.40
N PHE A 251 -33.96 9.56 -20.57
CA PHE A 251 -34.55 10.54 -21.49
C PHE A 251 -34.62 10.02 -22.93
N LEU A 252 -33.55 9.38 -23.41
CA LEU A 252 -33.49 8.84 -24.78
C LEU A 252 -34.37 7.62 -25.02
N THR A 253 -34.64 6.85 -23.97
CA THR A 253 -35.34 5.55 -24.06
C THR A 253 -36.83 5.64 -23.75
N THR A 254 -37.25 6.64 -22.95
CA THR A 254 -38.66 6.83 -22.62
C THR A 254 -39.43 7.61 -23.69
N ASN A 255 -40.74 7.34 -23.77
CA ASN A 255 -41.69 8.17 -24.52
C ASN A 255 -42.56 9.03 -23.61
N ASP A 256 -42.47 8.84 -22.29
CA ASP A 256 -43.26 9.60 -21.32
C ASP A 256 -42.72 11.04 -21.20
N TYR A 257 -43.62 12.00 -21.43
CA TYR A 257 -43.31 13.43 -21.38
C TYR A 257 -42.89 13.89 -19.97
N TYR A 258 -43.57 13.41 -18.93
CA TYR A 258 -43.28 13.82 -17.54
C TYR A 258 -41.92 13.29 -17.10
N ILE A 259 -41.58 12.06 -17.48
CA ILE A 259 -40.24 11.50 -17.23
C ILE A 259 -39.17 12.30 -17.98
N LYS A 260 -39.42 12.70 -19.24
CA LYS A 260 -38.47 13.54 -19.99
C LYS A 260 -38.21 14.90 -19.35
N GLU A 261 -39.25 15.56 -18.86
CA GLU A 261 -39.13 16.82 -18.11
C GLU A 261 -38.31 16.64 -16.82
N GLU A 262 -38.52 15.55 -16.09
CA GLU A 262 -37.72 15.24 -14.89
C GLU A 262 -36.24 15.01 -15.24
N MET A 263 -35.96 14.21 -16.27
CA MET A 263 -34.59 13.95 -16.70
C MET A 263 -33.89 15.21 -17.24
N TYR A 264 -34.62 16.08 -17.94
CA TYR A 264 -34.12 17.40 -18.36
C TYR A 264 -33.66 18.23 -17.17
N LYS A 265 -34.46 18.27 -16.09
CA LYS A 265 -34.10 18.98 -14.86
C LYS A 265 -32.82 18.41 -14.26
N ILE A 266 -32.70 17.09 -14.12
CA ILE A 266 -31.48 16.45 -13.58
C ILE A 266 -30.25 16.81 -14.43
N CYS A 267 -30.33 16.65 -15.76
CA CYS A 267 -29.21 16.93 -16.66
C CYS A 267 -28.77 18.40 -16.62
N ASN A 268 -29.65 19.35 -16.31
CA ASN A 268 -29.32 20.78 -16.30
C ASN A 268 -29.05 21.35 -14.91
N GLU A 269 -29.74 20.91 -13.87
CA GLU A 269 -29.51 21.32 -12.48
C GLU A 269 -28.17 20.84 -11.95
N GLU A 270 -27.80 19.58 -12.19
CA GLU A 270 -26.55 19.01 -11.65
C GLU A 270 -25.29 19.69 -12.20
N LYS A 271 -25.37 20.35 -13.37
CA LYS A 271 -24.25 21.13 -13.93
C LYS A 271 -23.85 22.33 -13.06
N HIS A 272 -24.78 22.79 -12.22
CA HIS A 272 -24.69 24.07 -11.51
C HIS A 272 -24.89 23.94 -10.01
N LYS A 273 -25.45 22.82 -9.54
CA LYS A 273 -25.67 22.58 -8.12
C LYS A 273 -24.34 22.38 -7.40
N ILE A 274 -24.03 23.36 -6.56
CA ILE A 274 -22.96 23.32 -5.58
C ILE A 274 -23.31 22.28 -4.52
N GLU A 275 -22.39 21.35 -4.32
CA GLU A 275 -22.51 20.36 -3.26
C GLU A 275 -22.10 20.94 -1.91
N THR A 276 -22.83 20.63 -0.84
CA THR A 276 -22.37 20.86 0.53
C THR A 276 -21.31 19.83 0.88
N PHE A 277 -20.06 20.27 1.06
CA PHE A 277 -18.96 19.39 1.41
C PHE A 277 -19.21 18.70 2.76
N SER A 278 -19.31 17.38 2.74
CA SER A 278 -19.19 16.53 3.92
C SER A 278 -17.97 15.64 3.78
N GLU A 279 -17.12 15.63 4.82
CA GLU A 279 -15.90 14.85 4.80
C GLU A 279 -16.19 13.38 5.14
N LEU A 280 -16.34 12.55 4.11
CA LEU A 280 -16.60 11.10 4.27
C LEU A 280 -15.31 10.28 4.51
N ASN A 281 -14.14 10.92 4.39
CA ASN A 281 -12.82 10.27 4.46
C ASN A 281 -12.15 10.37 5.84
N GLN A 282 -12.92 10.54 6.92
CA GLN A 282 -12.40 10.62 8.29
C GLN A 282 -13.06 9.56 9.18
N ASN A 283 -12.24 8.74 9.84
CA ASN A 283 -12.61 8.01 11.05
C ASN A 283 -11.83 8.61 12.25
N GLU A 284 -12.05 8.11 13.47
CA GLU A 284 -11.42 8.63 14.70
C GLU A 284 -9.87 8.67 14.66
N ASN A 285 -9.24 7.98 13.70
CA ASN A 285 -7.79 7.89 13.51
C ASN A 285 -7.25 8.62 12.25
N GLY A 286 -8.08 9.28 11.43
CA GLY A 286 -7.66 10.07 10.26
C GLY A 286 -7.75 9.36 8.88
N LYS A 287 -6.81 9.68 7.96
CA LYS A 287 -6.84 9.30 6.51
C LYS A 287 -6.68 7.78 6.26
N GLU A 288 -7.72 6.98 6.47
CA GLU A 288 -7.66 5.51 6.40
C GLU A 288 -7.14 4.94 5.06
N GLY A 289 -7.69 5.37 3.92
CA GLY A 289 -7.34 4.80 2.60
C GLY A 289 -5.89 5.01 2.17
N TYR A 290 -5.36 6.22 2.39
CA TYR A 290 -4.01 6.58 1.97
C TYR A 290 -2.97 5.85 2.84
N LEU A 291 -3.25 5.71 4.14
CA LEU A 291 -2.40 4.96 5.06
C LEU A 291 -2.40 3.46 4.71
N GLU A 292 -3.54 2.88 4.34
CA GLU A 292 -3.59 1.49 3.89
C GLU A 292 -2.84 1.31 2.56
N THR A 293 -2.96 2.26 1.62
CA THR A 293 -2.21 2.27 0.37
C THR A 293 -0.69 2.29 0.62
N LEU A 294 -0.23 3.13 1.54
CA LEU A 294 1.17 3.18 1.95
C LEU A 294 1.65 1.85 2.57
N LYS A 295 0.84 1.28 3.47
CA LYS A 295 1.12 0.01 4.13
C LYS A 295 1.23 -1.14 3.11
N LEU A 296 0.27 -1.27 2.19
CA LEU A 296 0.31 -2.26 1.11
C LEU A 296 1.54 -2.08 0.21
N ARG A 297 1.90 -0.84 -0.12
CA ARG A 297 3.12 -0.54 -0.90
C ARG A 297 4.39 -1.01 -0.16
N ASN A 298 4.48 -0.76 1.15
CA ASN A 298 5.61 -1.20 1.96
C ASN A 298 5.72 -2.73 2.04
N ILE A 299 4.59 -3.42 2.22
CA ILE A 299 4.54 -4.89 2.21
C ILE A 299 4.99 -5.44 0.85
N LYS A 300 4.48 -4.87 -0.26
CA LYS A 300 4.88 -5.27 -1.61
C LYS A 300 6.38 -5.06 -1.86
N LYS A 301 6.94 -3.92 -1.44
CA LYS A 301 8.39 -3.64 -1.53
C LYS A 301 9.21 -4.67 -0.76
N GLN A 302 8.78 -5.02 0.46
CA GLN A 302 9.45 -6.05 1.27
C GLN A 302 9.42 -7.42 0.56
N PHE A 303 8.26 -7.82 0.05
CA PHE A 303 8.09 -9.11 -0.61
C PHE A 303 8.91 -9.21 -1.92
N CYS A 304 8.90 -8.16 -2.75
CA CYS A 304 9.75 -8.10 -3.94
C CYS A 304 11.23 -8.20 -3.60
N ARG A 305 11.69 -7.51 -2.54
CA ARG A 305 13.08 -7.59 -2.06
C ARG A 305 13.42 -9.00 -1.59
N GLU A 306 12.52 -9.69 -0.90
CA GLU A 306 12.71 -11.09 -0.51
C GLU A 306 12.81 -12.03 -1.71
N ILE A 307 11.98 -11.84 -2.74
CA ILE A 307 12.06 -12.61 -4.00
C ILE A 307 13.40 -12.40 -4.67
N LEU A 308 13.83 -11.14 -4.84
CA LEU A 308 15.12 -10.80 -5.46
C LEU A 308 16.30 -11.38 -4.67
N ASN A 309 16.26 -11.29 -3.34
CA ASN A 309 17.28 -11.90 -2.49
C ASN A 309 17.32 -13.43 -2.68
N LYS A 310 16.15 -14.09 -2.69
CA LYS A 310 16.06 -15.55 -2.92
C LYS A 310 16.62 -15.93 -4.30
N GLN A 311 16.31 -15.18 -5.35
CA GLN A 311 16.86 -15.39 -6.69
C GLN A 311 18.38 -15.21 -6.70
N PHE A 312 18.89 -14.10 -6.14
CA PHE A 312 20.33 -13.86 -6.03
C PHE A 312 21.05 -14.98 -5.28
N TYR A 313 20.51 -15.45 -4.15
CA TYR A 313 21.11 -16.57 -3.41
C TYR A 313 21.00 -17.90 -4.16
N LYS A 314 19.93 -18.11 -4.95
CA LYS A 314 19.78 -19.28 -5.81
C LYS A 314 20.85 -19.28 -6.91
N GLU A 315 20.99 -18.18 -7.65
CA GLU A 315 22.02 -18.02 -8.69
C GLU A 315 23.43 -18.15 -8.12
N LYS A 316 23.68 -17.55 -6.96
CA LYS A 316 24.96 -17.70 -6.25
C LYS A 316 25.20 -19.15 -5.85
N SER A 317 24.18 -19.86 -5.37
CA SER A 317 24.27 -21.29 -5.05
C SER A 317 24.54 -22.14 -6.27
N GLU A 318 23.87 -21.87 -7.40
CA GLU A 318 24.06 -22.56 -8.67
C GLU A 318 25.46 -22.30 -9.24
N LYS A 319 25.97 -21.06 -9.23
CA LYS A 319 27.37 -20.77 -9.60
C LYS A 319 28.40 -21.50 -8.72
N MET A 320 28.01 -21.80 -7.47
CA MET A 320 28.84 -22.56 -6.54
C MET A 320 28.65 -24.08 -6.69
N LYS A 321 27.69 -24.54 -7.50
CA LYS A 321 27.38 -25.95 -7.78
C LYS A 321 27.68 -26.28 -9.24
N GLY A 322 28.74 -27.02 -9.49
CA GLY A 322 29.08 -27.49 -10.84
C GLY A 322 30.57 -27.66 -11.03
N GLU A 323 30.95 -28.38 -12.09
CA GLU A 323 32.35 -28.70 -12.43
C GLU A 323 33.23 -27.46 -12.65
N GLY A 324 32.63 -26.29 -12.94
CA GLY A 324 33.34 -25.01 -13.04
C GLY A 324 33.78 -24.41 -11.70
N ASN A 325 33.29 -24.89 -10.56
CA ASN A 325 33.82 -24.54 -9.25
C ASN A 325 34.85 -25.58 -8.83
N HIS A 326 36.14 -25.18 -8.79
CA HIS A 326 37.29 -26.01 -8.37
C HIS A 326 37.04 -26.84 -7.09
N ASN A 327 36.21 -26.32 -6.19
CA ASN A 327 35.91 -26.91 -4.87
C ASN A 327 34.63 -27.77 -4.84
N TYR A 328 33.87 -27.87 -5.93
CA TYR A 328 32.63 -28.63 -5.94
C TYR A 328 32.91 -30.14 -5.83
N GLY A 329 32.26 -30.80 -4.86
CA GLY A 329 32.44 -32.23 -4.59
C GLY A 329 33.72 -32.63 -3.83
N LYS A 330 34.64 -31.69 -3.55
CA LYS A 330 35.87 -31.97 -2.80
C LYS A 330 35.67 -31.64 -1.32
N SER A 331 36.03 -32.56 -0.43
CA SER A 331 36.20 -32.25 0.99
C SER A 331 37.34 -31.24 1.15
N PHE A 332 37.10 -30.12 1.83
CA PHE A 332 38.18 -29.16 2.14
C PHE A 332 39.32 -29.89 2.85
N SER A 333 40.55 -29.70 2.38
CA SER A 333 41.72 -30.20 3.09
C SER A 333 41.82 -29.53 4.46
N GLU A 334 42.48 -30.17 5.42
CA GLU A 334 42.72 -29.57 6.74
C GLU A 334 43.42 -28.21 6.64
N GLU A 335 44.32 -28.05 5.66
CA GLU A 335 44.99 -26.78 5.39
C GLU A 335 44.01 -25.70 4.89
N THR A 336 43.08 -26.04 4.00
CA THR A 336 42.05 -25.10 3.53
C THR A 336 41.07 -24.74 4.64
N LYS A 337 40.66 -25.70 5.48
CA LYS A 337 39.83 -25.43 6.67
C LYS A 337 40.55 -24.48 7.63
N LYS A 338 41.86 -24.68 7.83
CA LYS A 338 42.70 -23.81 8.67
C LYS A 338 42.78 -22.40 8.09
N LYS A 339 43.04 -22.24 6.78
CA LYS A 339 43.08 -20.94 6.08
C LYS A 339 41.74 -20.20 6.11
N MET A 340 40.62 -20.90 5.91
CA MET A 340 39.29 -20.28 6.04
C MET A 340 39.00 -19.84 7.48
N SER A 341 39.37 -20.66 8.47
CA SER A 341 39.21 -20.32 9.88
C SER A 341 40.04 -19.10 10.28
N THR A 342 41.29 -18.99 9.82
CA THR A 342 42.13 -17.80 10.06
C THR A 342 41.58 -16.58 9.34
N SER A 343 41.17 -16.67 8.06
CA SER A 343 40.56 -15.53 7.36
C SER A 343 39.27 -15.03 8.02
N ILE A 344 38.42 -15.92 8.53
CA ILE A 344 37.20 -15.54 9.26
C ILE A 344 37.54 -14.90 10.61
N ARG A 345 38.58 -15.37 11.31
CA ARG A 345 39.05 -14.76 12.58
C ARG A 345 39.79 -13.44 12.39
N HIS A 346 40.38 -13.17 11.22
CA HIS A 346 41.05 -11.91 10.91
C HIS A 346 40.16 -10.89 10.20
N ALA A 347 38.93 -11.26 9.86
CA ALA A 347 37.94 -10.31 9.37
C ALA A 347 37.63 -9.25 10.44
N LYS A 348 37.27 -8.04 9.99
CA LYS A 348 36.94 -6.90 10.86
C LYS A 348 35.91 -7.32 11.91
N GLY A 349 36.30 -7.34 13.20
CA GLY A 349 35.48 -7.82 14.32
C GLY A 349 35.77 -9.24 14.82
N GLY A 350 36.86 -9.86 14.38
CA GLY A 350 37.35 -11.14 14.92
C GLY A 350 37.91 -11.05 16.34
N VAL A 351 38.01 -12.20 17.01
CA VAL A 351 38.39 -12.31 18.42
C VAL A 351 39.80 -12.88 18.52
N SER A 352 40.69 -12.17 19.22
CA SER A 352 42.08 -12.60 19.41
C SER A 352 42.21 -13.70 20.46
N ASP A 353 43.33 -14.43 20.47
CA ASP A 353 43.55 -15.52 21.43
C ASP A 353 43.71 -14.95 22.86
N GLU A 354 44.24 -13.74 23.01
CA GLU A 354 44.35 -13.02 24.27
C GLU A 354 42.96 -12.77 24.88
N ASN A 355 42.02 -12.28 24.06
CA ASN A 355 40.63 -12.07 24.47
C ASN A 355 39.95 -13.38 24.90
N ILE A 356 40.26 -14.51 24.25
CA ILE A 356 39.71 -15.83 24.62
C ILE A 356 40.20 -16.24 26.01
N ILE A 357 41.49 -16.10 26.27
CA ILE A 357 42.13 -16.44 27.55
C ILE A 357 41.55 -15.54 28.66
N GLU A 358 41.43 -14.24 28.40
CA GLU A 358 40.92 -13.29 29.38
C GLU A 358 39.44 -13.53 29.74
N VAL A 359 38.59 -13.81 28.75
CA VAL A 359 37.20 -14.23 28.98
C VAL A 359 37.12 -15.46 29.87
N ARG A 360 38.00 -16.46 29.67
CA ARG A 360 38.03 -17.68 30.49
C ARG A 360 38.44 -17.40 31.94
N LYS A 361 39.48 -16.59 32.15
CA LYS A 361 39.89 -16.16 33.50
C LYS A 361 38.76 -15.44 34.24
N LEU A 362 38.01 -14.59 33.55
CA LEU A 362 36.86 -13.91 34.15
C LEU A 362 35.73 -14.89 34.53
N PHE A 363 35.50 -15.93 33.73
CA PHE A 363 34.56 -16.98 34.11
C PHE A 363 35.01 -17.80 35.31
N GLU A 364 36.30 -18.14 35.41
CA GLU A 364 36.89 -18.79 36.57
C GLU A 364 36.77 -17.91 37.83
N GLY A 365 36.84 -16.59 37.66
CA GLY A 365 36.56 -15.59 38.71
C GLY A 365 35.07 -15.40 39.05
N GLY A 366 34.16 -16.14 38.42
CA GLY A 366 32.71 -16.10 38.72
C GLY A 366 31.91 -14.99 38.03
N HIS A 367 32.50 -14.25 37.09
CA HIS A 367 31.82 -13.17 36.39
C HIS A 367 30.70 -13.66 35.47
N LYS A 368 29.61 -12.87 35.38
CA LYS A 368 28.49 -13.16 34.49
C LYS A 368 28.81 -12.73 33.05
N ASN A 369 28.16 -13.37 32.06
CA ASN A 369 28.39 -13.06 30.65
C ASN A 369 28.20 -11.57 30.29
N ILE A 370 27.36 -10.83 31.02
CA ILE A 370 27.09 -9.40 30.76
C ILE A 370 28.23 -8.51 31.27
N GLU A 371 28.80 -8.84 32.43
CA GLU A 371 29.95 -8.12 33.00
C GLU A 371 31.17 -8.28 32.10
N ILE A 372 31.41 -9.51 31.62
CA ILE A 372 32.52 -9.81 30.69
C ILE A 372 32.35 -9.09 29.34
N GLN A 373 31.11 -8.96 28.87
CA GLN A 373 30.78 -8.23 27.64
C GLN A 373 31.18 -6.75 27.75
N GLU A 374 30.84 -6.12 28.87
CA GLU A 374 31.13 -4.71 29.15
C GLU A 374 32.62 -4.47 29.35
N LEU A 375 33.29 -5.34 30.13
CA LEU A 375 34.73 -5.23 30.43
C LEU A 375 35.61 -5.32 29.18
N LEU A 376 35.28 -6.23 28.25
CA LEU A 376 36.13 -6.51 27.09
C LEU A 376 35.60 -5.92 25.77
N GLY A 377 34.46 -5.23 25.79
CA GLY A 377 33.83 -4.68 24.58
C GLY A 377 33.44 -5.74 23.55
N LEU A 378 33.28 -7.00 23.97
CA LEU A 378 32.99 -8.13 23.09
C LEU A 378 31.48 -8.34 22.98
N PRO A 379 30.92 -8.71 21.82
CA PRO A 379 29.51 -9.08 21.73
C PRO A 379 29.15 -10.28 22.62
N ARG A 380 27.97 -10.27 23.26
CA ARG A 380 27.52 -11.33 24.19
C ARG A 380 27.59 -12.76 23.61
N HIS A 381 27.29 -12.90 22.33
CA HIS A 381 27.33 -14.19 21.64
C HIS A 381 28.76 -14.73 21.50
N ILE A 382 29.77 -13.87 21.40
CA ILE A 382 31.19 -14.26 21.39
C ILE A 382 31.58 -14.79 22.76
N VAL A 383 31.29 -14.03 23.82
CA VAL A 383 31.56 -14.42 25.21
C VAL A 383 30.94 -15.80 25.51
N THR A 384 29.71 -16.01 25.07
CA THR A 384 28.99 -17.28 25.24
C THR A 384 29.65 -18.44 24.47
N ARG A 385 30.13 -18.19 23.25
CA ARG A 385 30.85 -19.20 22.45
C ARG A 385 32.21 -19.58 23.05
N ILE A 386 32.91 -18.62 23.66
CA ILE A 386 34.15 -18.90 24.40
C ILE A 386 33.84 -19.74 25.64
N LYS A 387 32.84 -19.33 26.44
CA LYS A 387 32.37 -20.08 27.62
C LYS A 387 32.04 -21.53 27.29
N ASN A 388 31.36 -21.74 26.17
CA ASN A 388 30.92 -23.05 25.74
C ASN A 388 32.02 -23.90 25.10
N GLY A 389 33.22 -23.37 24.86
CA GLY A 389 34.30 -24.07 24.14
C GLY A 389 34.07 -24.17 22.62
N ASP A 390 33.12 -23.42 22.07
CA ASP A 390 32.86 -23.35 20.62
C ASP A 390 33.90 -22.48 19.90
N LEU A 391 34.55 -21.59 20.65
CA LEU A 391 35.63 -20.71 20.22
C LEU A 391 36.82 -20.88 21.18
N VAL A 392 37.91 -21.42 20.65
CA VAL A 392 39.11 -21.86 21.39
C VAL A 392 40.37 -21.21 20.82
N CYS A 393 41.45 -21.15 21.61
CA CYS A 393 42.74 -20.63 21.19
C CYS A 393 43.32 -21.44 20.01
N ARG A 394 44.27 -20.88 19.25
CA ARG A 394 44.83 -21.55 18.05
C ARG A 394 45.46 -22.92 18.31
N ASN A 395 45.90 -23.17 19.53
CA ASN A 395 46.62 -24.37 19.93
C ASN A 395 45.71 -25.41 20.60
N GLU A 396 44.40 -25.17 20.64
CA GLU A 396 43.44 -26.03 21.33
C GLU A 396 42.51 -26.73 20.32
N GLU A 397 42.27 -28.01 20.56
CA GLU A 397 41.24 -28.74 19.83
C GLU A 397 39.86 -28.30 20.31
N LYS A 398 38.93 -28.13 19.35
CA LYS A 398 37.53 -27.88 19.70
C LYS A 398 36.94 -29.13 20.34
N ILE A 399 36.25 -28.93 21.46
CA ILE A 399 35.46 -29.97 22.09
C ILE A 399 34.36 -30.38 21.10
N ASN A 400 34.44 -31.61 20.59
CA ASN A 400 33.38 -32.19 19.77
C ASN A 400 32.16 -32.46 20.65
N LYS A 401 31.28 -31.46 20.78
CA LYS A 401 29.98 -31.68 21.41
C LYS A 401 29.11 -32.51 20.48
N HIS A 402 28.56 -33.59 21.02
CA HIS A 402 27.49 -34.30 20.35
C HIS A 402 26.35 -33.31 20.09
N LYS A 403 25.92 -33.18 18.84
CA LYS A 403 24.78 -32.31 18.52
C LYS A 403 23.56 -32.88 19.23
N MET A 404 22.95 -32.09 20.10
CA MET A 404 21.68 -32.45 20.70
C MET A 404 20.59 -32.41 19.62
N SER A 405 19.69 -33.38 19.64
CA SER A 405 18.48 -33.33 18.81
C SER A 405 17.60 -32.15 19.24
N GLN A 406 16.72 -31.68 18.34
CA GLN A 406 15.80 -30.59 18.69
C GLN A 406 14.90 -30.97 19.88
N GLU A 407 14.57 -32.25 20.00
CA GLU A 407 13.84 -32.83 21.12
C GLU A 407 14.62 -32.69 22.43
N GLU A 408 15.88 -33.12 22.47
CA GLU A 408 16.75 -32.97 23.65
C GLU A 408 16.95 -31.51 24.07
N VAL A 409 17.06 -30.59 23.09
CA VAL A 409 17.13 -29.14 23.37
C VAL A 409 15.82 -28.62 23.98
N ASN A 410 14.68 -29.14 23.55
CA ASN A 410 13.38 -28.73 24.08
C ASN A 410 13.15 -29.31 25.48
N LEU A 411 13.60 -30.55 25.73
CA LEU A 411 13.55 -31.20 27.04
C LEU A 411 14.43 -30.48 28.06
N SER A 412 15.68 -30.16 27.70
CA SER A 412 16.61 -29.48 28.62
C SER A 412 16.17 -28.07 29.04
N LYS A 413 15.34 -27.40 28.23
CA LYS A 413 14.80 -26.06 28.54
C LYS A 413 13.48 -26.09 29.30
N ARG A 414 12.88 -27.27 29.48
CA ARG A 414 11.53 -27.41 30.02
C ARG A 414 11.54 -27.29 31.55
N LYS A 415 10.70 -26.40 32.09
CA LYS A 415 10.56 -26.13 33.54
C LYS A 415 9.34 -26.80 34.19
N ILE A 416 8.52 -27.49 33.38
CA ILE A 416 7.28 -28.15 33.79
C ILE A 416 7.35 -29.64 33.46
N LYS A 417 6.94 -30.49 34.39
CA LYS A 417 6.99 -31.95 34.26
C LYS A 417 5.88 -32.45 33.36
N THR A 418 6.07 -33.62 32.75
CA THR A 418 5.11 -34.24 31.82
C THR A 418 3.72 -34.40 32.44
N ASP A 419 3.63 -34.90 33.68
CA ASP A 419 2.36 -35.08 34.39
C ASP A 419 1.64 -33.74 34.66
N GLU A 420 2.39 -32.68 34.92
CA GLU A 420 1.83 -31.33 35.12
C GLU A 420 1.31 -30.75 33.80
N ILE A 421 1.95 -31.05 32.65
CA ILE A 421 1.43 -30.67 31.33
C ILE A 421 0.10 -31.36 31.06
N ILE A 422 -0.01 -32.66 31.35
CA ILE A 422 -1.26 -33.41 31.20
C ILE A 422 -2.37 -32.76 32.05
N PHE A 423 -2.08 -32.50 33.33
CA PHE A 423 -3.01 -31.82 34.23
C PHE A 423 -3.47 -30.45 33.71
N VAL A 424 -2.54 -29.63 33.20
CA VAL A 424 -2.87 -28.32 32.61
C VAL A 424 -3.87 -28.45 31.46
N ILE A 425 -3.74 -29.50 30.63
CA ILE A 425 -4.64 -29.74 29.50
C ILE A 425 -6.02 -30.17 29.97
N GLU A 426 -6.10 -31.07 30.95
CA GLU A 426 -7.36 -31.47 31.58
C GLU A 426 -8.12 -30.25 32.12
N LYS A 427 -7.42 -29.37 32.85
CA LYS A 427 -8.03 -28.16 33.40
C LYS A 427 -8.44 -27.15 32.34
N PHE A 428 -7.76 -27.10 31.20
CA PHE A 428 -8.23 -26.31 30.08
C PHE A 428 -9.50 -26.87 29.44
N ILE A 429 -9.68 -28.18 29.37
CA ILE A 429 -10.92 -28.83 28.91
C ILE A 429 -12.07 -28.55 29.88
N GLU A 430 -11.78 -28.47 31.19
CA GLU A 430 -12.71 -28.06 32.24
C GLU A 430 -12.95 -26.53 32.28
N ASN A 431 -12.47 -25.76 31.30
CA ASN A 431 -12.61 -24.30 31.22
C ASN A 431 -11.96 -23.49 32.35
N TRP A 432 -10.93 -24.02 33.01
CA TRP A 432 -10.19 -23.25 34.02
C TRP A 432 -9.42 -22.09 33.40
N LYS A 433 -9.38 -20.96 34.13
CA LYS A 433 -8.54 -19.81 33.77
C LYS A 433 -7.06 -20.15 34.05
N PRO A 434 -6.11 -19.71 33.20
CA PRO A 434 -4.68 -19.99 33.39
C PRO A 434 -4.12 -19.64 34.77
N ILE A 435 -4.63 -18.58 35.41
CA ILE A 435 -4.19 -18.16 36.73
C ILE A 435 -4.55 -19.19 37.80
N HIS A 436 -5.78 -19.74 37.78
CA HIS A 436 -6.20 -20.76 38.74
C HIS A 436 -5.40 -22.07 38.58
N ILE A 437 -5.04 -22.42 37.35
CA ILE A 437 -4.18 -23.58 37.09
C ILE A 437 -2.78 -23.35 37.66
N LEU A 438 -2.24 -22.12 37.53
CA LEU A 438 -0.95 -21.76 38.11
C LEU A 438 -0.98 -21.89 39.63
N ASP A 439 -1.95 -21.25 40.27
CA ASP A 439 -2.07 -21.21 41.72
C ASP A 439 -2.13 -22.62 42.31
N TYR A 440 -2.90 -23.51 41.68
CA TYR A 440 -2.96 -24.92 42.05
C TYR A 440 -1.60 -25.64 41.90
N LEU A 441 -0.91 -25.46 40.77
CA LEU A 441 0.40 -26.09 40.55
C LEU A 441 1.46 -25.58 41.53
N ILE A 442 1.43 -24.29 41.89
CA ILE A 442 2.31 -23.72 42.89
C ILE A 442 2.06 -24.36 44.25
N GLU A 443 0.79 -24.47 44.66
CA GLU A 443 0.42 -25.10 45.93
C GLU A 443 0.88 -26.57 45.99
N GLU A 444 0.65 -27.33 44.92
CA GLU A 444 1.07 -28.74 44.83
C GLU A 444 2.59 -28.92 44.82
N ARG A 445 3.33 -28.03 44.15
CA ARG A 445 4.80 -28.05 44.18
C ARG A 445 5.33 -27.73 45.56
N ASN A 446 4.74 -26.75 46.26
CA ASN A 446 5.11 -26.40 47.63
C ASN A 446 4.88 -27.58 48.59
N LYS A 447 3.72 -28.27 48.50
CA LYS A 447 3.46 -29.48 49.30
C LYS A 447 4.49 -30.58 49.08
N LYS A 448 5.05 -30.69 47.88
CA LYS A 448 6.06 -31.68 47.50
C LYS A 448 7.50 -31.20 47.67
N ASN A 449 7.71 -30.00 48.25
CA ASN A 449 9.03 -29.36 48.36
C ASN A 449 9.79 -29.28 47.02
N LEU A 450 9.08 -29.00 45.92
CA LEU A 450 9.67 -28.86 44.59
C LEU A 450 9.97 -27.38 44.27
N PRO A 451 11.06 -27.06 43.54
CA PRO A 451 11.33 -25.71 43.05
C PRO A 451 10.18 -25.16 42.20
N ASN A 452 9.79 -23.91 42.48
CA ASN A 452 8.67 -23.27 41.82
C ASN A 452 9.11 -22.43 40.63
N ASP A 453 9.42 -23.12 39.52
CA ASP A 453 9.96 -22.51 38.31
C ASP A 453 8.86 -22.29 37.24
N VAL A 454 7.61 -22.62 37.56
CA VAL A 454 6.45 -22.54 36.66
C VAL A 454 5.88 -21.13 36.70
N THR A 455 5.67 -20.55 35.53
CA THR A 455 5.09 -19.22 35.36
C THR A 455 3.78 -19.30 34.59
N ILE A 456 2.97 -18.25 34.70
CA ILE A 456 1.72 -18.15 33.92
C ILE A 456 1.96 -18.24 32.41
N ASP A 457 3.12 -17.79 31.94
CA ASP A 457 3.49 -17.85 30.53
C ASP A 457 3.73 -19.28 30.05
N ILE A 458 4.26 -20.16 30.90
CA ILE A 458 4.40 -21.58 30.58
C ILE A 458 3.03 -22.20 30.34
N ILE A 459 2.05 -21.92 31.21
CA ILE A 459 0.68 -22.42 31.10
C ILE A 459 -0.01 -21.88 29.85
N LYS A 460 0.10 -20.57 29.59
CA LYS A 460 -0.43 -19.95 28.36
C LYS A 460 0.23 -20.52 27.10
N ASN A 461 1.54 -20.79 27.14
CA ASN A 461 2.27 -21.34 26.01
C ASN A 461 1.83 -22.78 25.68
N ILE A 462 1.53 -23.60 26.69
CA ILE A 462 0.94 -24.94 26.48
C ILE A 462 -0.39 -24.81 25.72
N LYS A 463 -1.31 -23.95 26.17
CA LYS A 463 -2.59 -23.69 25.48
C LYS A 463 -2.39 -23.26 24.02
N ARG A 464 -1.47 -22.31 23.80
CA ARG A 464 -1.15 -21.79 22.46
C ARG A 464 -0.57 -22.89 21.55
N ASN A 465 0.32 -23.72 22.07
CA ASN A 465 0.91 -24.82 21.31
C ASN A 465 -0.16 -25.82 20.86
N ILE A 466 -1.11 -26.16 21.75
CA ILE A 466 -2.20 -27.09 21.44
C ILE A 466 -3.09 -26.52 20.32
N LYS A 467 -3.50 -25.24 20.42
CA LYS A 467 -4.28 -24.57 19.37
C LYS A 467 -3.56 -24.57 18.01
N ASN A 468 -2.24 -24.54 18.03
CA ASN A 468 -1.40 -24.55 16.82
C ASN A 468 -0.96 -25.95 16.39
N ASN A 469 -1.60 -27.02 16.89
CA ASN A 469 -1.25 -28.42 16.58
C ASN A 469 0.21 -28.80 16.89
N LYS A 470 0.84 -28.15 17.87
CA LYS A 470 2.20 -28.47 18.33
C LYS A 470 2.14 -29.43 19.52
N LYS A 471 2.90 -30.52 19.44
CA LYS A 471 3.07 -31.48 20.54
C LYS A 471 3.91 -30.84 21.66
N ASN A 472 3.40 -30.92 22.89
CA ASN A 472 4.09 -30.46 24.09
C ASN A 472 4.85 -31.60 24.79
N ILE A 473 4.43 -32.86 24.56
CA ILE A 473 5.05 -34.08 25.09
C ILE A 473 5.50 -34.93 23.89
N TYR A 474 6.72 -35.47 23.92
CA TYR A 474 7.21 -36.46 22.96
C TYR A 474 6.94 -37.87 23.45
N GLU A 475 6.81 -38.82 22.51
CA GLU A 475 6.54 -40.23 22.81
C GLU A 475 7.65 -40.88 23.65
N SER A 476 8.89 -40.42 23.49
CA SER A 476 10.06 -40.86 24.25
C SER A 476 10.03 -40.49 25.74
N GLU A 477 9.19 -39.51 26.14
CA GLU A 477 9.22 -38.93 27.50
C GLU A 477 8.38 -39.69 28.52
N THR A 478 7.49 -40.57 28.07
CA THR A 478 6.48 -41.15 28.94
C THR A 478 6.10 -42.56 28.48
N SER A 479 5.35 -43.29 29.30
CA SER A 479 4.86 -44.60 28.90
C SER A 479 3.87 -44.47 27.73
N LYS A 480 3.80 -45.49 26.89
CA LYS A 480 2.87 -45.53 25.76
C LYS A 480 1.43 -45.20 26.18
N GLU A 481 0.98 -45.78 27.29
CA GLU A 481 -0.35 -45.52 27.88
C GLU A 481 -0.58 -44.04 28.22
N LYS A 482 0.39 -43.38 28.86
CA LYS A 482 0.30 -41.95 29.18
C LYS A 482 0.36 -41.08 27.93
N TYR A 483 1.14 -41.48 26.92
CA TYR A 483 1.20 -40.77 25.66
C TYR A 483 -0.11 -40.87 24.88
N ASP A 484 -0.71 -42.05 24.83
CA ASP A 484 -2.01 -42.28 24.20
C ASP A 484 -3.12 -41.47 24.92
N TYR A 485 -3.08 -41.42 26.25
CA TYR A 485 -3.98 -40.56 27.04
C TYR A 485 -3.79 -39.07 26.72
N TYR A 486 -2.53 -38.61 26.60
CA TYR A 486 -2.23 -37.25 26.17
C TYR A 486 -2.80 -36.94 24.78
N LEU A 487 -2.66 -37.85 23.81
CA LEU A 487 -3.24 -37.68 22.46
C LEU A 487 -4.77 -37.60 22.51
N TYR A 488 -5.41 -38.42 23.33
CA TYR A 488 -6.85 -38.35 23.58
C TYR A 488 -7.28 -36.97 24.12
N LEU A 489 -6.56 -36.43 25.12
CA LEU A 489 -6.84 -35.10 25.65
C LEU A 489 -6.67 -33.99 24.60
N LEU A 490 -5.65 -34.08 23.74
CA LEU A 490 -5.48 -33.12 22.64
C LEU A 490 -6.66 -33.14 21.66
N ALA A 491 -7.18 -34.32 21.34
CA ALA A 491 -8.35 -34.46 20.48
C ALA A 491 -9.59 -33.85 21.15
N LYS A 492 -9.81 -34.17 22.44
CA LYS A 492 -10.93 -33.63 23.22
C LYS A 492 -10.87 -32.11 23.35
N PHE A 493 -9.70 -31.53 23.59
CA PHE A 493 -9.54 -30.07 23.67
C PHE A 493 -9.88 -29.33 22.37
N LYS A 494 -9.78 -29.98 21.20
CA LYS A 494 -10.17 -29.36 19.92
C LYS A 494 -11.68 -29.36 19.68
N THR A 495 -12.40 -30.26 20.34
CA THR A 495 -13.86 -30.36 20.25
C THR A 495 -14.58 -29.43 21.23
N THR A 496 -13.86 -28.92 22.24
CA THR A 496 -14.31 -27.88 23.18
C THR A 496 -13.94 -26.49 22.65
#